data_AF-A0A1H8RUD8-F1
#
_entry.id   AF-A0A1H8RUD8-F1
#
_cell.length_a   1.000
_cell.length_b   1.000
_cell.length_c   1.000
_cell.angle_alpha   90.00
_cell.angle_beta   90.00
_cell.angle_gamma   90.00
#
_symmetry.space_group_name_H-M   'P 1'
#
loop_
_entity.id
_entity.type
_entity.pdbx_description
1 polymer ?
#
loop_
_entity_poly.entity_id
_entity_poly.type
_entity_poly.pdbx_seq_one_letter_code
_entity_poly.pdbx_strand_id
1 'polypeptide(L)'
;MTASGLLIAVLILGGVALAWSALMGAQEQARRAAARRCRDLGLQFLDESLVRVRTRPGRSRSGRLGLVHWYRFEFSADGSRRHGGMVTVAGRAVRAIEMEPWPEPGSAEEGG
;
A
#
# COMPACT_ATOMS: atom_id res chain seq x y z
N MET A 1 34.01 28.02 -6.30
CA MET A 1 33.05 27.15 -5.59
C MET A 1 33.88 26.12 -4.83
N THR A 2 33.86 26.14 -3.50
CA THR A 2 34.75 25.28 -2.69
C THR A 2 34.29 23.83 -2.78
N ALA A 3 35.22 22.88 -2.81
CA ALA A 3 34.92 21.44 -2.85
C ALA A 3 33.94 21.01 -1.74
N SER A 4 34.01 21.67 -0.57
CA SER A 4 33.09 21.47 0.55
C SER A 4 31.64 21.80 0.20
N GLY A 5 31.38 22.86 -0.56
CA GLY A 5 30.04 23.22 -1.00
C GLY A 5 29.43 22.19 -1.96
N LEU A 6 30.26 21.63 -2.84
CA LEU A 6 29.84 20.56 -3.76
C LEU A 6 29.53 19.27 -3.00
N LEU A 7 30.34 18.92 -2.00
CA LEU A 7 30.14 17.72 -1.17
C LEU A 7 28.85 17.81 -0.36
N ILE A 8 28.55 18.97 0.23
CA ILE A 8 27.29 19.22 0.94
C ILE A 8 26.09 19.11 -0.01
N ALA A 9 26.16 19.70 -1.21
CA ALA A 9 25.09 19.62 -2.19
C ALA A 9 24.80 18.18 -2.62
N VAL A 10 25.83 17.36 -2.85
CA VAL A 10 25.68 15.93 -3.18
C VAL A 10 25.02 15.16 -2.03
N LEU A 11 25.40 15.42 -0.78
CA LEU A 11 24.79 14.77 0.38
C LEU A 11 23.30 15.12 0.54
N ILE A 12 22.93 16.38 0.33
CA ILE A 12 21.53 16.83 0.38
C ILE A 12 20.73 16.15 -0.73
N LEU A 13 21.21 16.18 -1.97
CA LEU A 13 20.54 15.54 -3.10
C LEU A 13 20.38 14.03 -2.91
N GLY A 14 21.43 13.36 -2.43
CA GLY A 14 21.37 11.94 -2.10
C GLY A 14 20.36 11.63 -0.99
N GLY A 15 20.31 12.44 0.06
CA GLY A 15 19.34 12.31 1.14
C GLY A 15 17.89 12.48 0.66
N VAL A 16 17.63 13.49 -0.17
CA VAL A 16 16.31 13.74 -0.77
C VAL A 16 15.89 12.58 -1.68
N ALA A 17 16.79 12.10 -2.54
CA ALA A 17 16.53 10.96 -3.43
C ALA A 17 16.21 9.68 -2.65
N LEU A 18 16.97 9.41 -1.58
CA LEU A 18 16.73 8.27 -0.70
C LEU A 18 15.38 8.38 0.01
N ALA A 19 15.06 9.53 0.59
CA ALA A 19 13.78 9.77 1.24
C ALA A 19 12.61 9.61 0.27
N TRP A 20 12.75 10.13 -0.95
CA TRP A 20 11.75 9.99 -2.01
C TRP A 20 11.54 8.52 -2.42
N SER A 21 12.63 7.79 -2.63
CA SER A 21 12.59 6.37 -3.01
C SER A 21 11.94 5.48 -1.93
N ALA A 22 12.11 5.86 -0.66
CA ALA A 22 11.48 5.19 0.48
C ALA A 22 9.97 5.48 0.52
N LEU A 23 9.57 6.72 0.23
CA LEU A 23 8.18 7.14 0.21
C LEU A 23 7.37 6.49 -0.92
N MET A 24 7.95 6.42 -2.13
CA MET A 24 7.29 5.83 -3.30
C MET A 24 7.23 4.30 -3.24
N GLY A 25 8.25 3.67 -2.63
CA GLY A 25 8.32 2.21 -2.54
C GLY A 25 7.17 1.59 -1.76
N ALA A 26 6.67 2.24 -0.71
CA ALA A 26 5.62 1.68 0.14
C ALA A 26 4.27 1.56 -0.60
N GLN A 27 3.91 2.58 -1.39
CA GLN A 27 2.65 2.60 -2.13
C GLN A 27 2.64 1.56 -3.24
N GLU A 28 3.75 1.40 -3.95
CA GLU A 28 3.87 0.39 -4.99
C GLU A 28 3.75 -1.04 -4.41
N GLN A 29 4.35 -1.28 -3.25
CA GLN A 29 4.20 -2.57 -2.56
C GLN A 29 2.75 -2.81 -2.10
N ALA A 30 2.07 -1.79 -1.59
CA ALA A 30 0.66 -1.88 -1.23
C ALA A 30 -0.20 -2.23 -2.45
N ARG A 31 0.00 -1.53 -3.58
CA ARG A 31 -0.72 -1.75 -4.84
C ARG A 31 -0.53 -3.16 -5.37
N ARG A 32 0.72 -3.62 -5.45
CA ARG A 32 1.03 -4.98 -5.89
C ARG A 32 0.42 -6.04 -4.97
N ALA A 33 0.40 -5.79 -3.67
CA ALA A 33 -0.14 -6.73 -2.69
C ALA A 33 -1.67 -6.82 -2.76
N ALA A 34 -2.36 -5.69 -2.80
CA ALA A 34 -3.81 -5.64 -2.99
C ALA A 34 -4.22 -6.30 -4.32
N ALA A 35 -3.57 -5.92 -5.43
CA ALA A 35 -3.87 -6.48 -6.75
C ALA A 35 -3.66 -8.00 -6.81
N ARG A 36 -2.58 -8.52 -6.21
CA ARG A 36 -2.37 -9.97 -6.10
C ARG A 36 -3.46 -10.61 -5.26
N ARG A 37 -3.77 -10.06 -4.09
CA ARG A 37 -4.75 -10.65 -3.19
C ARG A 37 -6.15 -10.71 -3.80
N CYS A 38 -6.59 -9.65 -4.49
CA CYS A 38 -7.85 -9.66 -5.22
C CYS A 38 -7.83 -10.72 -6.32
N ARG A 39 -6.74 -10.80 -7.11
CA ARG A 39 -6.60 -11.81 -8.18
C ARG A 39 -6.67 -13.24 -7.64
N ASP A 40 -6.01 -13.53 -6.53
CA ASP A 40 -6.02 -14.85 -5.89
C ASP A 40 -7.43 -15.25 -5.40
N LEU A 41 -8.31 -14.27 -5.17
CA LEU A 41 -9.69 -14.45 -4.74
C LEU A 41 -10.72 -14.32 -5.88
N GLY A 42 -10.26 -14.14 -7.13
CA GLY A 42 -11.15 -13.89 -8.27
C GLY A 42 -11.88 -12.54 -8.21
N LEU A 43 -11.41 -11.60 -7.39
CA LEU A 43 -12.00 -10.28 -7.21
C LEU A 43 -11.39 -9.27 -8.18
N GLN A 44 -12.20 -8.31 -8.62
CA GLN A 44 -11.73 -7.15 -9.35
C GLN A 44 -11.08 -6.17 -8.36
N PHE A 45 -9.81 -5.83 -8.58
CA PHE A 45 -9.13 -4.77 -7.85
C PHE A 45 -9.44 -3.43 -8.52
N LEU A 46 -10.00 -2.47 -7.77
CA LEU A 46 -10.30 -1.13 -8.29
C LEU A 46 -9.12 -0.23 -7.95
N ASP A 47 -8.05 -0.40 -8.72
CA ASP A 47 -6.71 0.11 -8.49
C ASP A 47 -6.61 1.64 -8.36
N GLU A 48 -7.52 2.39 -8.98
CA GLU A 48 -7.63 3.85 -8.86
C GLU A 48 -7.98 4.32 -7.43
N SER A 49 -8.49 3.43 -6.58
CA SER A 49 -8.90 3.74 -5.21
C SER A 49 -7.79 3.66 -4.15
N LEU A 50 -6.55 3.28 -4.53
CA LEU A 50 -5.49 3.04 -3.55
C LEU A 50 -4.95 4.34 -2.95
N VAL A 51 -5.42 4.65 -1.74
CA VAL A 51 -5.11 5.91 -1.04
C VAL A 51 -4.44 5.66 0.30
N ARG A 52 -3.40 6.43 0.61
CA ARG A 52 -2.73 6.37 1.91
C ARG A 52 -3.56 7.11 2.95
N VAL A 53 -4.06 6.39 3.96
CA VAL A 53 -4.95 6.95 4.99
C VAL A 53 -4.23 7.30 6.29
N ARG A 54 -3.09 6.65 6.58
CA ARG A 54 -2.37 6.87 7.84
C ARG A 54 -0.90 6.55 7.71
N THR A 55 -0.08 7.25 8.51
CA THR A 55 1.34 6.95 8.70
C THR A 55 1.69 7.08 10.16
N ARG A 56 2.43 6.12 10.71
CA ARG A 56 2.95 6.19 12.08
C ARG A 56 4.35 5.60 12.18
N PRO A 57 5.17 6.09 13.12
CA PRO A 57 6.37 5.39 13.53
C PRO A 57 5.99 4.00 14.06
N GLY A 58 6.75 2.99 13.68
CA GLY A 58 6.61 1.63 14.17
C GLY A 58 7.89 0.85 13.93
N ARG A 59 7.86 -0.44 14.25
CA ARG A 59 9.00 -1.33 14.02
C ARG A 59 8.74 -2.22 12.82
N SER A 60 9.72 -2.34 11.94
CA SER A 60 9.75 -3.33 10.86
C SER A 60 9.95 -4.75 11.41
N ARG A 61 9.77 -5.78 10.57
CA ARG A 61 9.83 -7.20 11.01
C ARG A 61 11.24 -7.56 11.50
N SER A 62 12.24 -6.81 11.06
CA SER A 62 13.63 -6.85 11.52
C SER A 62 13.91 -6.05 12.80
N GLY A 63 12.89 -5.52 13.48
CA GLY A 63 13.04 -4.75 14.72
C GLY A 63 13.51 -3.30 14.55
N ARG A 64 13.95 -2.90 13.35
CA ARG A 64 14.35 -1.52 13.05
C ARG A 64 13.16 -0.57 13.11
N LEU A 65 13.36 0.61 13.71
CA LEU A 65 12.41 1.72 13.63
C LEU A 65 12.21 2.13 12.17
N GLY A 66 10.95 2.34 11.80
CA GLY A 66 10.56 2.73 10.45
C GLY A 66 9.15 3.30 10.43
N LEU A 67 8.69 3.67 9.24
CA LEU A 67 7.33 4.14 9.04
C LEU A 67 6.42 2.97 8.68
N VAL A 68 5.26 2.94 9.30
CA VAL A 68 4.15 2.08 8.95
C VAL A 68 3.10 2.93 8.25
N HIS A 69 2.65 2.45 7.11
CA HIS A 69 1.69 3.11 6.23
C HIS A 69 0.47 2.23 6.10
N TRP A 70 -0.71 2.85 6.13
CA TRP A 70 -1.98 2.19 5.87
C TRP A 70 -2.53 2.74 4.56
N TYR A 71 -2.87 1.84 3.65
CA TYR A 71 -3.43 2.15 2.34
C TYR A 71 -4.80 1.52 2.23
N ARG A 72 -5.82 2.35 2.04
CA ARG A 72 -7.17 1.88 1.73
C ARG A 72 -7.27 1.62 0.24
N PHE A 73 -7.99 0.59 -0.14
CA PHE A 73 -8.34 0.28 -1.52
C PHE A 73 -9.77 -0.27 -1.58
N GLU A 74 -10.28 -0.42 -2.79
CA GLU A 74 -11.60 -0.98 -3.06
C GLU A 74 -11.47 -2.16 -4.02
N PHE A 75 -12.40 -3.10 -3.89
CA PHE A 75 -12.51 -4.26 -4.76
C PHE A 75 -13.99 -4.60 -5.01
N SER A 76 -14.25 -5.45 -6.01
CA SER A 76 -15.59 -5.90 -6.34
C SER A 76 -15.59 -7.39 -6.70
N ALA A 77 -16.63 -8.11 -6.29
CA ALA A 77 -16.82 -9.51 -6.66
C ALA A 77 -17.60 -9.67 -7.98
N ASP A 78 -18.57 -8.79 -8.22
CA ASP A 78 -19.51 -8.84 -9.36
C ASP A 78 -19.35 -7.66 -10.34
N GLY A 79 -18.42 -6.74 -10.08
CA GLY A 79 -18.20 -5.53 -10.85
C GLY A 79 -19.18 -4.39 -10.53
N SER A 80 -20.14 -4.61 -9.63
CA SER A 80 -21.14 -3.60 -9.25
C SER A 80 -20.94 -3.13 -7.81
N ARG A 81 -20.89 -4.07 -6.87
CA ARG A 81 -20.73 -3.75 -5.44
C ARG A 81 -19.27 -3.56 -5.10
N ARG A 82 -18.97 -2.40 -4.49
CA ARG A 82 -17.61 -2.03 -4.05
C ARG A 82 -17.48 -2.33 -2.57
N HIS A 83 -16.39 -2.98 -2.21
CA HIS A 83 -16.04 -3.37 -0.85
C HIS A 83 -14.70 -2.76 -0.47
N GLY A 84 -14.55 -2.40 0.80
CA GLY A 84 -13.33 -1.76 1.31
C GLY A 84 -12.25 -2.78 1.69
N GLY A 85 -11.00 -2.46 1.38
CA GLY A 85 -9.82 -3.18 1.85
C GLY A 85 -8.76 -2.24 2.43
N MET A 86 -7.88 -2.79 3.26
CA MET A 86 -6.77 -2.08 3.89
C MET A 86 -5.49 -2.89 3.77
N VAL A 87 -4.43 -2.27 3.25
CA VAL A 87 -3.07 -2.83 3.25
C VAL A 87 -2.21 -2.06 4.23
N THR A 88 -1.58 -2.78 5.15
CA THR A 88 -0.57 -2.22 6.05
C THR A 88 0.83 -2.53 5.53
N VAL A 89 1.68 -1.52 5.37
CA VAL A 89 3.06 -1.64 4.89
C VAL A 89 4.02 -1.02 5.90
N ALA A 90 5.01 -1.79 6.35
CA ALA A 90 6.11 -1.28 7.19
C ALA A 90 7.38 -1.15 6.34
N GLY A 91 7.80 0.08 6.06
CA GLY A 91 8.87 0.36 5.10
C GLY A 91 8.50 -0.13 3.70
N ARG A 92 9.09 -1.26 3.26
CA ARG A 92 8.78 -1.92 1.98
C ARG A 92 8.11 -3.29 2.15
N ALA A 93 7.84 -3.72 3.38
CA ALA A 93 7.26 -5.02 3.67
C ALA A 93 5.76 -4.92 3.95
N VAL A 94 4.96 -5.72 3.26
CA VAL A 94 3.53 -5.87 3.56
C VAL A 94 3.38 -6.62 4.87
N ARG A 95 2.60 -6.05 5.79
CA ARG A 95 2.35 -6.56 7.14
C ARG A 95 1.05 -7.34 7.23
N ALA A 96 0.00 -6.78 6.66
CA ALA A 96 -1.35 -7.31 6.71
C ALA A 96 -2.15 -6.78 5.52
N ILE A 97 -3.13 -7.56 5.11
CA ILE A 97 -4.18 -7.16 4.18
C ILE A 97 -5.50 -7.56 4.84
N GLU A 98 -6.34 -6.58 5.12
CA GLU A 98 -7.68 -6.75 5.67
C GLU A 98 -8.68 -6.40 4.56
N MET A 99 -9.76 -7.16 4.46
CA MET A 99 -10.81 -6.96 3.47
C MET A 99 -12.15 -7.09 4.15
N GLU A 100 -13.05 -6.19 3.82
CA GLU A 100 -14.46 -6.30 4.21
C GLU A 100 -15.07 -7.58 3.63
N PRO A 101 -16.07 -8.20 4.28
CA PRO A 101 -16.76 -9.34 3.69
C PRO A 101 -17.42 -8.98 2.36
N TRP A 102 -17.39 -9.90 1.41
CA TRP A 102 -18.13 -9.81 0.16
C TRP A 102 -19.05 -11.04 0.00
N PRO A 103 -20.20 -10.90 -0.67
CA PRO A 103 -21.04 -12.03 -0.99
C PRO A 103 -20.28 -12.98 -1.92
N GLU A 104 -20.33 -14.28 -1.63
CA GLU A 104 -19.76 -15.28 -2.53
C GLU A 104 -20.58 -15.32 -3.84
N PRO A 105 -19.94 -15.60 -4.99
CA PRO A 105 -20.64 -15.74 -6.25
C PRO A 105 -21.64 -16.90 -6.15
N GLY A 106 -22.92 -16.55 -5.94
CA GLY A 106 -24.03 -17.49 -5.75
C GLY A 106 -25.06 -17.08 -4.68
N SER A 107 -24.76 -16.14 -3.78
CA SER A 107 -25.69 -15.76 -2.69
C SER A 107 -26.61 -14.58 -3.01
N ALA A 108 -26.66 -14.11 -4.26
CA ALA A 108 -27.40 -12.91 -4.67
C ALA A 108 -28.71 -13.18 -5.43
N GLU A 109 -29.06 -14.45 -5.70
CA GLU A 109 -30.26 -14.81 -6.48
C GLU A 109 -31.41 -15.43 -5.66
N GLU A 110 -31.29 -15.62 -4.35
CA GLU A 110 -32.40 -16.12 -3.52
C GLU A 110 -32.96 -14.99 -2.62
N GLY A 111 -33.91 -14.22 -3.14
CA GLY A 111 -34.65 -13.27 -2.31
C GLY A 111 -35.55 -12.28 -3.05
N GLY A 112 -36.66 -12.76 -3.62
CA GLY A 112 -37.90 -11.98 -3.81
C GLY A 112 -38.24 -11.59 -5.23
#